data_AF-A0AA96E039-F1
#
_entry.id   AF-A0AA96E039-F1
#
_cell.length_a   1.000
_cell.length_b   1.000
_cell.length_c   1.000
_cell.angle_alpha   90.00
_cell.angle_beta   90.00
_cell.angle_gamma   90.00
#
_symmetry.space_group_name_H-M   'P 1'
#
loop_
_entity.id
_entity.type
_entity.pdbx_description
1 polymer ?
#
loop_
_entity_poly.entity_id
_entity_poly.type
_entity_poly.pdbx_seq_one_letter_code
_entity_poly.pdbx_strand_id
1 'polypeptide(L)'
;MASTPQRSIKSRASLAGHPLHPVMIHFPVAALMALVASDLGYWYTGDPFWERSGLWLAGVGAFGGWIASIAGIIDLVTVSRIRRLITGWSHAIVAVVMLSLASLNWLLRLNSPEAILPWGLAISLVTGALIALAGWLGGQLVYEHAVGVDVDE
;
A
#
# COMPACT_ATOMS: atom_id res chain seq x y z
N MET A 1 -23.12 28.83 21.04
CA MET A 1 -23.18 27.83 19.96
C MET A 1 -22.26 26.68 20.36
N ALA A 2 -22.82 25.51 20.67
CA ALA A 2 -22.01 24.33 20.94
C ALA A 2 -21.41 23.88 19.60
N SER A 3 -20.08 23.80 19.51
CA SER A 3 -19.39 23.24 18.35
C SER A 3 -19.81 21.78 18.18
N THR A 4 -20.52 21.45 17.10
CA THR A 4 -20.82 20.06 16.74
C THR A 4 -19.51 19.27 16.71
N PRO A 5 -19.41 18.10 17.38
CA PRO A 5 -18.18 17.32 17.39
C PRO A 5 -17.81 16.97 15.96
N GLN A 6 -16.66 17.49 15.50
CA GLN A 6 -16.18 17.33 14.14
C GLN A 6 -16.03 15.83 13.81
N ARG A 7 -16.94 15.32 12.97
CA ARG A 7 -17.01 13.89 12.61
C ARG A 7 -15.79 13.49 11.77
N SER A 8 -15.31 14.38 10.90
CA SER A 8 -14.11 14.21 10.06
C SER A 8 -12.80 14.26 10.85
N ILE A 9 -11.85 13.40 10.49
CA ILE A 9 -10.46 13.49 10.95
C ILE A 9 -9.61 14.04 9.79
N LYS A 10 -9.12 15.28 9.94
CA LYS A 10 -8.32 15.96 8.91
C LYS A 10 -6.90 15.39 8.82
N SER A 11 -6.47 15.09 7.59
CA SER A 11 -5.08 14.71 7.27
C SER A 11 -4.16 15.94 7.34
N ARG A 12 -2.96 15.75 7.88
CA ARG A 12 -1.89 16.76 7.91
C ARG A 12 -0.98 16.67 6.69
N ALA A 13 -0.79 15.47 6.14
CA ALA A 13 -0.13 15.27 4.86
C ALA A 13 -1.14 15.49 3.72
N SER A 14 -1.53 16.74 3.49
CA SER A 14 -2.49 17.12 2.45
C SER A 14 -1.96 18.22 1.52
N LEU A 15 -2.44 18.23 0.28
CA LEU A 15 -2.18 19.26 -0.71
C LEU A 15 -3.51 19.78 -1.25
N ALA A 16 -3.73 21.09 -1.22
CA ALA A 16 -5.00 21.73 -1.59
C ALA A 16 -6.24 21.11 -0.89
N GLY A 17 -6.07 20.64 0.36
CA GLY A 17 -7.14 19.99 1.13
C GLY A 17 -7.32 18.50 0.84
N HIS A 18 -6.62 17.94 -0.15
CA HIS A 18 -6.69 16.52 -0.48
C HIS A 18 -5.60 15.72 0.25
N PRO A 19 -5.95 14.63 0.95
CA PRO A 19 -4.96 13.79 1.63
C PRO A 19 -4.05 13.12 0.61
N LEU A 20 -2.73 13.21 0.82
CA LEU A 20 -1.74 12.73 -0.13
C LEU A 20 -1.69 11.20 -0.18
N HIS A 21 -1.78 10.53 0.97
CA HIS A 21 -1.62 9.08 1.06
C HIS A 21 -2.61 8.32 0.15
N PRO A 22 -3.94 8.56 0.19
CA PRO A 22 -4.88 7.89 -0.71
C PRO A 22 -4.64 8.19 -2.19
N VAL A 23 -4.12 9.37 -2.55
CA VAL A 23 -3.80 9.69 -3.96
C VAL A 23 -2.59 8.88 -4.44
N MET A 24 -1.58 8.72 -3.58
CA MET A 24 -0.29 8.14 -3.95
C MET A 24 -0.27 6.61 -4.03
N ILE A 25 -1.21 5.91 -3.40
CA ILE A 25 -1.21 4.44 -3.34
C ILE A 25 -1.71 3.75 -4.63
N HIS A 26 -2.40 4.46 -5.53
CA HIS A 26 -3.03 3.84 -6.71
C HIS A 26 -2.03 3.10 -7.61
N PHE A 27 -0.97 3.78 -8.04
CA PHE A 27 0.03 3.17 -8.93
C PHE A 27 0.86 2.07 -8.25
N PRO A 28 1.37 2.26 -7.01
CA PRO A 28 2.07 1.20 -6.29
C PRO A 28 1.22 -0.07 -6.12
N VAL A 29 -0.05 0.08 -5.72
CA VAL A 29 -0.98 -1.03 -5.54
C VAL A 29 -1.24 -1.74 -6.87
N ALA A 30 -1.52 -0.98 -7.94
CA ALA A 30 -1.73 -1.55 -9.26
C ALA A 30 -0.48 -2.31 -9.76
N ALA A 31 0.72 -1.75 -9.55
CA ALA A 31 1.97 -2.39 -9.95
C ALA A 31 2.22 -3.71 -9.21
N LEU A 32 1.98 -3.76 -7.90
CA LEU A 32 2.15 -4.99 -7.12
C LEU A 32 1.07 -6.05 -7.40
N MET A 33 -0.16 -5.64 -7.74
CA MET A 33 -1.18 -6.59 -8.21
C MET A 33 -0.85 -7.12 -9.61
N ALA A 34 -0.35 -6.27 -10.50
CA ALA A 34 0.15 -6.69 -11.81
C ALA A 34 1.39 -7.59 -11.69
N LEU A 35 2.23 -7.41 -10.67
CA LEU A 35 3.36 -8.31 -10.38
C LEU A 35 2.89 -9.74 -10.12
N VAL A 36 1.81 -9.92 -9.35
CA VAL A 36 1.20 -11.26 -9.14
C VAL A 36 0.80 -11.88 -10.48
N ALA A 37 0.12 -11.11 -11.34
CA ALA A 37 -0.27 -11.59 -12.66
C ALA A 37 0.96 -11.92 -13.53
N SER A 38 2.02 -11.10 -13.44
CA SER A 38 3.28 -11.31 -14.15
C SER A 38 3.95 -12.62 -13.73
N ASP A 39 4.05 -12.88 -12.43
CA ASP A 39 4.66 -14.13 -11.95
C ASP A 39 3.83 -15.37 -12.32
N LEU A 40 2.50 -15.27 -12.31
CA LEU A 40 1.63 -16.33 -12.80
C LEU A 40 1.80 -16.56 -14.31
N GLY A 41 1.96 -15.48 -15.08
CA GLY A 41 2.29 -15.53 -16.51
C GLY A 41 3.62 -16.23 -16.75
N TYR A 42 4.67 -15.89 -15.99
CA TYR A 42 5.96 -16.57 -16.07
C TYR A 42 5.86 -18.04 -15.69
N TRP A 43 5.17 -18.36 -14.59
CA TRP A 43 4.96 -19.74 -14.15
C TRP A 43 4.23 -20.59 -15.19
N TYR A 44 3.24 -20.02 -15.88
CA TYR A 44 2.46 -20.73 -16.89
C TYR A 44 3.17 -20.86 -18.25
N THR A 45 3.90 -19.84 -18.68
CA THR A 45 4.45 -19.77 -20.05
C THR A 45 5.95 -20.00 -20.14
N GLY A 46 6.70 -19.74 -19.07
CA GLY A 46 8.16 -19.70 -19.08
C GLY A 46 8.75 -18.53 -19.89
N ASP A 47 7.95 -17.58 -20.36
CA ASP A 47 8.43 -16.47 -21.20
C ASP A 47 9.19 -15.41 -20.37
N PRO A 48 10.48 -15.13 -20.66
CA PRO A 48 11.29 -14.14 -19.96
C PRO A 48 10.70 -12.72 -19.96
N PHE A 49 9.76 -12.41 -20.86
CA PHE A 49 9.00 -11.15 -20.81
C PHE A 49 8.36 -10.90 -19.44
N TRP A 50 7.75 -11.94 -18.86
CA TRP A 50 7.03 -11.84 -17.58
C TRP A 50 7.98 -11.66 -16.40
N GLU A 51 9.13 -12.33 -16.43
CA GLU A 51 10.20 -12.15 -15.44
C GLU A 51 10.71 -10.70 -15.45
N ARG A 52 11.06 -10.18 -16.63
CA ARG A 52 11.59 -8.83 -16.79
C ARG A 52 10.55 -7.77 -16.44
N SER A 53 9.29 -7.98 -16.81
CA SER A 53 8.18 -7.10 -16.40
C SER A 53 8.01 -7.11 -14.88
N GLY A 54 8.07 -8.29 -14.25
CA GLY A 54 7.97 -8.46 -12.80
C GLY A 54 9.04 -7.67 -12.03
N LEU A 55 10.29 -7.61 -12.51
CA LEU A 55 11.35 -6.80 -11.89
C LEU A 55 10.94 -5.32 -11.78
N TRP A 56 10.44 -4.73 -12.86
CA TRP A 56 10.05 -3.32 -12.89
C TRP A 56 8.76 -3.05 -12.13
N LEU A 57 7.78 -3.97 -12.19
CA LEU A 57 6.55 -3.88 -11.41
C LEU A 57 6.82 -3.93 -9.90
N ALA A 58 7.71 -4.82 -9.45
CA ALA A 58 8.17 -4.86 -8.07
C ALA A 58 8.85 -3.55 -7.66
N GLY A 59 9.69 -2.99 -8.53
CA GLY A 59 10.37 -1.72 -8.28
C GLY A 59 9.43 -0.52 -8.17
N VAL A 60 8.50 -0.36 -9.13
CA VAL A 60 7.48 0.70 -9.08
C VAL A 60 6.61 0.55 -7.83
N GLY A 61 6.21 -0.67 -7.52
CA GLY A 61 5.42 -1.00 -6.34
C GLY A 61 6.13 -0.65 -5.03
N ALA A 62 7.36 -1.11 -4.84
CA ALA A 62 8.15 -0.86 -3.63
C ALA A 62 8.51 0.63 -3.49
N PHE A 63 9.09 1.23 -4.53
CA PHE A 63 9.54 2.63 -4.48
C PHE A 63 8.36 3.59 -4.30
N GLY A 64 7.30 3.45 -5.10
CA GLY A 64 6.12 4.28 -4.94
C GLY A 64 5.40 4.03 -3.61
N GLY A 65 5.43 2.78 -3.11
CA GLY A 65 4.97 2.43 -1.78
C GLY A 65 5.72 3.17 -0.68
N TRP A 66 7.06 3.28 -0.75
CA TRP A 66 7.85 4.06 0.20
C TRP A 66 7.41 5.53 0.23
N ILE A 67 7.23 6.14 -0.95
CA ILE A 67 6.81 7.54 -1.03
C ILE A 67 5.40 7.71 -0.43
N ALA A 68 4.45 6.81 -0.74
CA ALA A 68 3.10 6.85 -0.18
C ALA A 68 3.08 6.62 1.35
N SER A 69 3.95 5.75 1.86
CA SER A 69 4.08 5.48 3.29
C SER A 69 4.58 6.68 4.07
N ILE A 70 5.39 7.58 3.49
CA ILE A 70 5.80 8.82 4.16
C ILE A 70 4.56 9.66 4.51
N ALA A 71 3.63 9.85 3.57
CA ALA A 71 2.39 10.58 3.83
C ALA A 71 1.54 9.90 4.92
N GLY A 72 1.40 8.57 4.87
CA GLY A 72 0.65 7.80 5.87
C GLY A 72 1.27 7.86 7.27
N ILE A 73 2.60 7.79 7.36
CA ILE A 73 3.34 7.91 8.64
C ILE A 73 3.19 9.32 9.20
N ILE A 74 3.29 10.38 8.37
CA ILE A 74 3.07 11.76 8.82
C ILE A 74 1.69 11.87 9.48
N ASP A 75 0.63 11.38 8.83
CA ASP A 75 -0.71 11.42 9.40
C ASP A 75 -0.83 10.60 10.68
N LEU A 76 -0.31 9.37 10.69
CA LEU A 76 -0.31 8.53 11.88
C LEU A 76 0.42 9.21 13.02
N VAL A 77 1.63 9.73 12.85
CA VAL A 77 2.40 10.28 13.97
C VAL A 77 1.95 11.67 14.38
N THR A 78 1.36 12.47 13.49
CA THR A 78 1.03 13.87 13.77
C THR A 78 -0.45 14.12 14.11
N VAL A 79 -1.36 13.21 13.77
CA VAL A 79 -2.80 13.34 14.03
C VAL A 79 -3.21 12.45 15.20
N SER A 80 -3.42 13.08 16.36
CA SER A 80 -3.73 12.37 17.62
C SER A 80 -4.99 11.50 17.56
N ARG A 81 -6.00 11.90 16.76
CA ARG A 81 -7.23 11.11 16.55
C ARG A 81 -6.93 9.81 15.81
N ILE A 82 -6.10 9.84 14.76
CA ILE A 82 -5.70 8.63 14.01
C ILE A 82 -4.93 7.66 14.92
N ARG A 83 -3.99 8.15 15.74
CA ARG A 83 -3.23 7.29 16.69
C ARG A 83 -4.07 6.57 17.72
N ARG A 84 -5.28 7.05 18.01
CA ARG A 84 -6.19 6.42 18.97
C ARG A 84 -7.01 5.30 18.33
N LEU A 85 -6.99 5.17 17.01
CA LEU A 85 -7.71 4.12 16.28
C LEU A 85 -6.87 2.86 16.22
N ILE A 86 -7.42 1.74 16.73
CA ILE A 86 -6.81 0.41 16.57
C ILE A 86 -6.67 0.10 15.08
N THR A 87 -7.71 0.37 14.29
CA THR A 87 -7.70 0.21 12.82
C THR A 87 -6.57 0.99 12.16
N GLY A 88 -6.19 2.16 12.68
CA GLY A 88 -5.08 2.96 12.17
C GLY A 88 -3.74 2.26 12.32
N TRP A 89 -3.49 1.70 13.51
CA TRP A 89 -2.27 0.91 13.77
C TRP A 89 -2.28 -0.43 13.05
N SER A 90 -3.42 -1.13 13.01
CA SER A 90 -3.57 -2.39 12.27
C SER A 90 -3.28 -2.19 10.78
N HIS A 91 -3.85 -1.15 10.16
CA HIS A 91 -3.56 -0.78 8.78
C HIS A 91 -2.06 -0.50 8.57
N ALA A 92 -1.46 0.31 9.44
CA ALA A 92 -0.04 0.68 9.33
C ALA A 92 0.90 -0.54 9.45
N ILE A 93 0.63 -1.46 10.38
CA ILE A 93 1.43 -2.68 10.55
C ILE A 93 1.33 -3.57 9.31
N VAL A 94 0.10 -3.81 8.82
CA VAL A 94 -0.11 -4.60 7.60
C VAL A 94 0.62 -3.96 6.41
N ALA A 95 0.52 -2.64 6.27
CA ALA A 95 1.19 -1.89 5.21
C ALA A 95 2.73 -1.99 5.29
N VAL A 96 3.32 -1.91 6.49
CA VAL A 96 4.77 -2.06 6.68
C VAL A 96 5.25 -3.47 6.35
N VAL A 97 4.52 -4.50 6.77
CA VAL A 97 4.85 -5.90 6.43
C VAL A 97 4.76 -6.11 4.93
N MET A 98 3.66 -5.67 4.30
CA MET A 98 3.46 -5.71 2.86
C MET A 98 4.60 -5.01 2.11
N LEU A 99 4.96 -3.79 2.51
CA LEU A 99 6.00 -3.01 1.86
C LEU A 99 7.39 -3.61 2.02
N SER A 100 7.66 -4.21 3.19
CA SER A 100 8.89 -4.97 3.44
C SER A 100 9.00 -6.17 2.49
N LEU A 101 7.91 -6.92 2.29
CA LEU A 101 7.86 -8.03 1.36
C LEU A 101 8.00 -7.58 -0.10
N ALA A 102 7.34 -6.49 -0.50
CA ALA A 102 7.49 -5.91 -1.84
C ALA A 102 8.95 -5.51 -2.11
N SER A 103 9.59 -4.86 -1.13
CA SER A 103 11.00 -4.45 -1.19
C SER A 103 11.94 -5.65 -1.26
N LEU A 104 11.68 -6.69 -0.46
CA LEU A 104 12.42 -7.95 -0.48
C LEU A 104 12.31 -8.64 -1.84
N ASN A 105 11.10 -8.70 -2.41
CA ASN A 105 10.85 -9.31 -3.72
C ASN A 105 11.59 -8.55 -4.83
N TRP A 106 11.59 -7.21 -4.77
CA TRP A 106 12.36 -6.40 -5.72
C TRP A 106 13.86 -6.65 -5.59
N LEU A 107 14.40 -6.68 -4.37
CA LEU A 107 15.81 -6.96 -4.12
C LEU A 107 16.20 -8.38 -4.57
N LEU A 108 15.34 -9.37 -4.33
CA LEU A 108 15.55 -10.74 -4.78
C LEU A 108 15.72 -10.78 -6.31
N ARG A 109 14.83 -10.11 -7.05
CA ARG A 109 14.88 -10.05 -8.52
C ARG A 109 16.08 -9.30 -9.08
N LEU A 110 16.59 -8.30 -8.35
CA LEU A 110 17.81 -7.58 -8.76
C LEU A 110 19.06 -8.45 -8.67
N ASN A 111 19.12 -9.35 -7.69
CA ASN A 111 20.31 -10.16 -7.41
C ASN A 111 20.28 -11.54 -8.07
N SER A 112 19.09 -12.13 -8.18
CA SER A 112 18.89 -13.49 -8.66
C SER A 112 17.56 -13.59 -9.43
N PRO A 113 17.52 -13.14 -10.70
CA PRO A 113 16.31 -13.23 -11.53
C PRO A 113 15.73 -14.65 -11.60
N GLU A 114 16.59 -15.67 -11.61
CA GLU A 114 16.19 -17.08 -11.58
C GLU A 114 15.43 -17.52 -10.31
N ALA A 115 15.52 -16.76 -9.22
CA ALA A 115 14.87 -17.07 -7.93
C ALA A 115 13.36 -16.70 -7.88
N ILE A 116 12.78 -16.24 -8.99
CA ILE A 116 11.35 -15.91 -9.06
C ILE A 116 10.47 -17.10 -8.69
N LEU A 117 10.86 -18.32 -9.07
CA LEU A 117 10.14 -19.54 -8.69
C LEU A 117 10.96 -20.41 -7.73
N PRO A 118 10.32 -20.96 -6.68
CA PRO A 118 8.94 -20.70 -6.24
C PRO A 118 8.81 -19.43 -5.37
N TRP A 119 9.92 -18.88 -4.89
CA TRP A 119 9.92 -17.93 -3.78
C TRP A 119 9.42 -16.52 -4.14
N GLY A 120 9.84 -15.97 -5.29
CA GLY A 120 9.36 -14.68 -5.77
C GLY A 120 7.84 -14.66 -5.95
N LEU A 121 7.27 -15.69 -6.58
CA LEU A 121 5.82 -15.85 -6.74
C LEU A 121 5.10 -15.98 -5.38
N ALA A 122 5.64 -16.78 -4.46
CA ALA A 122 5.04 -16.92 -3.12
C ALA A 122 5.00 -15.57 -2.38
N ILE A 123 6.09 -14.80 -2.42
CA ILE A 123 6.14 -13.45 -1.83
C ILE A 123 5.15 -12.52 -2.53
N SER A 124 5.02 -12.57 -3.85
CA SER A 124 4.04 -11.79 -4.61
C SER A 124 2.61 -12.09 -4.18
N LEU A 125 2.24 -13.38 -4.05
CA LEU A 125 0.89 -13.79 -3.62
C LEU A 125 0.58 -13.32 -2.20
N VAL A 126 1.51 -13.49 -1.26
CA VAL A 126 1.35 -12.98 0.11
C VAL A 126 1.23 -11.46 0.10
N THR A 127 2.04 -10.76 -0.69
CA THR A 127 1.96 -9.30 -0.84
C THR A 127 0.60 -8.88 -1.37
N GLY A 128 0.06 -9.56 -2.39
CA GLY A 128 -1.28 -9.32 -2.93
C GLY A 128 -2.40 -9.51 -1.90
N ALA A 129 -2.31 -10.55 -1.06
CA ALA A 129 -3.26 -10.76 0.03
C ALA A 129 -3.18 -9.65 1.08
N LEU A 130 -1.97 -9.20 1.42
CA LEU A 130 -1.78 -8.08 2.35
C LEU A 130 -2.25 -6.75 1.78
N ILE A 131 -2.14 -6.52 0.46
CA ILE A 131 -2.73 -5.37 -0.22
C ILE A 131 -4.25 -5.36 -0.02
N ALA A 132 -4.92 -6.49 -0.23
CA ALA A 132 -6.37 -6.59 -0.03
C ALA A 132 -6.76 -6.28 1.42
N LEU A 133 -6.02 -6.82 2.40
CA LEU A 133 -6.25 -6.57 3.82
C LEU A 133 -5.99 -5.10 4.20
N ALA A 134 -4.88 -4.53 3.75
CA ALA A 134 -4.56 -3.12 3.97
C ALA A 134 -5.62 -2.21 3.35
N GLY A 135 -6.08 -2.53 2.14
CA GLY A 135 -7.14 -1.82 1.44
C GLY A 135 -8.47 -1.85 2.20
N TRP A 136 -8.84 -3.00 2.77
CA TRP A 136 -10.04 -3.09 3.62
C TRP A 136 -9.92 -2.23 4.88
N LEU A 137 -8.80 -2.33 5.61
CA LEU A 137 -8.57 -1.51 6.82
C LEU A 137 -8.50 -0.01 6.48
N GLY A 138 -7.89 0.35 5.36
CA GLY A 138 -7.85 1.72 4.85
C GLY A 138 -9.25 2.24 4.50
N GLY A 139 -10.07 1.38 3.88
CA GLY A 139 -11.49 1.66 3.64
C GLY A 139 -12.26 1.94 4.93
N GLN A 140 -12.05 1.16 5.99
CA GLN A 140 -12.68 1.44 7.29
C GLN A 140 -12.22 2.79 7.88
N LEU A 141 -10.96 3.17 7.71
CA LEU A 141 -10.49 4.50 8.15
C LEU A 141 -11.18 5.63 7.39
N VAL A 142 -11.37 5.50 6.09
CA VAL A 142 -12.02 6.51 5.25
C VAL A 142 -13.53 6.54 5.49
N TYR A 143 -14.20 5.40 5.37
CA TYR A 143 -15.67 5.34 5.33
C TYR A 143 -16.34 5.26 6.71
N GLU A 144 -15.70 4.65 7.72
CA GLU A 144 -16.29 4.52 9.07
C GLU A 144 -15.77 5.60 10.03
N HIS A 145 -14.50 5.99 9.87
CA HIS A 145 -13.83 6.94 10.77
C HIS A 145 -13.64 8.34 10.15
N ALA A 146 -14.09 8.54 8.91
CA ALA A 146 -14.02 9.81 8.19
C ALA A 146 -12.61 10.43 8.16
N VAL A 147 -11.57 9.59 8.03
CA VAL A 147 -10.18 10.05 7.89
C VAL A 147 -9.95 10.59 6.49
N GLY A 148 -9.57 11.87 6.39
CA GLY A 148 -9.25 12.52 5.13
C GLY A 148 -10.46 12.86 4.25
N VAL A 149 -11.68 12.78 4.80
CA VAL A 149 -12.93 13.12 4.11
C VAL A 149 -13.55 14.32 4.81
N ASP A 150 -14.08 15.27 4.02
CA ASP A 150 -14.97 16.29 4.54
C ASP A 150 -16.39 15.73 4.57
N VAL A 151 -16.98 15.67 5.75
CA VAL A 151 -18.37 15.28 5.94
C VAL A 151 -19.11 16.56 6.30
N ASP A 152 -19.66 17.20 5.28
CA ASP A 152 -20.67 18.23 5.45
C ASP A 152 -21.92 17.59 6.11
N GLU A 153 -22.60 18.34 6.97
CA GLU A 153 -23.93 17.97 7.49
C GLU A 153 -25.01 18.09 6.41
#